data_AF-A0A6N9VIE9-F1
#
_entry.id   AF-A0A6N9VIE9-F1
#
_cell.length_a   1.000
_cell.length_b   1.000
_cell.length_c   1.000
_cell.angle_alpha   90.00
_cell.angle_beta   90.00
_cell.angle_gamma   90.00
#
_symmetry.space_group_name_H-M   'P 1'
#
loop_
_entity.id
_entity.type
_entity.pdbx_description
1 polymer ?
#
loop_
_entity_poly.entity_id
_entity_poly.type
_entity_poly.pdbx_seq_one_letter_code
_entity_poly.pdbx_strand_id
1 'polypeptide(L)'
;DARAWLDAVELDAERGILAHVDPRRLDVILANLIGNALKHGGSPVRVSVRVEPPAERPDGTAGSGDQLVIRVRDHGPGVPEEVLPHVF
;
A
#
# COMPACT_ATOMS: atom_id res chain seq x y z
N ASP A 1 -16.74 -7.29 10.57
CA ASP A 1 -17.06 -8.46 9.74
C ASP A 1 -15.93 -8.66 8.73
N ALA A 2 -14.91 -9.44 9.09
CA ALA A 2 -13.66 -9.52 8.32
C ALA A 2 -13.81 -10.28 6.98
N ARG A 3 -14.91 -11.03 6.80
CA ARG A 3 -15.19 -11.79 5.58
C ARG A 3 -15.56 -10.90 4.40
N ALA A 4 -16.33 -9.83 4.64
CA ALA A 4 -16.71 -8.89 3.58
C ALA A 4 -15.51 -8.14 2.96
N TRP A 5 -14.39 -8.09 3.67
CA TRP A 5 -13.15 -7.46 3.19
C TRP A 5 -12.39 -8.37 2.22
N LEU A 6 -12.44 -9.70 2.42
CA LEU A 6 -11.70 -10.65 1.59
C LEU A 6 -12.24 -10.71 0.15
N ASP A 7 -13.53 -10.45 -0.05
CA ASP A 7 -14.16 -10.42 -1.38
C ASP A 7 -13.93 -9.07 -2.10
N ALA A 8 -13.45 -8.03 -1.41
CA ALA A 8 -13.26 -6.69 -1.94
C ALA A 8 -11.79 -6.33 -2.20
N VAL A 9 -10.85 -7.21 -1.83
CA VAL A 9 -9.40 -6.99 -1.96
C VAL A 9 -8.77 -8.06 -2.84
N GLU A 10 -8.14 -7.64 -3.92
CA GLU A 10 -7.34 -8.50 -4.80
C GLU A 10 -5.87 -8.41 -4.38
N LEU A 11 -5.28 -9.54 -3.97
CA LEU A 11 -3.85 -9.63 -3.64
C LEU A 11 -3.05 -10.23 -4.79
N ASP A 12 -2.07 -9.47 -5.28
CA ASP A 12 -1.08 -9.90 -6.24
C ASP A 12 0.32 -9.80 -5.60
N ALA A 13 0.78 -10.89 -4.99
CA ALA A 13 2.08 -10.95 -4.32
C ALA A 13 2.93 -12.10 -4.88
N GLU A 14 4.20 -11.81 -5.14
CA GLU A 14 5.16 -12.87 -5.48
C GLU A 14 5.38 -13.76 -4.25
N ARG A 15 5.36 -15.08 -4.46
CA ARG A 15 5.61 -16.03 -3.38
C ARG A 15 7.08 -16.01 -2.98
N GLY A 16 7.35 -16.18 -1.69
CA GLY A 16 8.71 -16.34 -1.17
C GLY A 16 9.43 -15.02 -0.88
N ILE A 17 8.73 -13.88 -0.92
CA ILE A 17 9.28 -12.61 -0.42
C ILE A 17 9.49 -12.72 1.10
N LEU A 18 10.73 -12.50 1.53
CA LEU A 18 11.11 -12.40 2.93
C LEU A 18 11.71 -11.01 3.19
N ALA A 19 11.20 -10.31 4.19
CA ALA A 19 11.68 -8.98 4.54
C ALA A 19 11.67 -8.78 6.07
N HIS A 20 12.64 -8.02 6.57
CA HIS A 20 12.65 -7.57 7.96
C HIS A 20 11.82 -6.30 8.08
N VAL A 21 10.68 -6.40 8.78
CA VAL A 21 9.75 -5.29 9.00
C VAL A 21 9.31 -5.27 10.46
N ASP A 22 8.89 -4.09 10.94
CA ASP A 22 8.13 -4.01 12.18
C ASP A 22 6.67 -4.43 11.90
N PRO A 23 6.21 -5.58 12.43
CA PRO A 23 4.88 -6.11 12.12
C PRO A 23 3.76 -5.18 12.58
N ARG A 24 3.94 -4.48 13.70
CA ARG A 24 2.91 -3.57 14.22
C ARG A 24 2.77 -2.34 13.34
N ARG A 25 3.88 -1.78 12.86
CA ARG A 25 3.84 -0.66 11.92
C ARG A 25 3.20 -1.08 10.59
N LEU A 26 3.57 -2.26 10.10
CA LEU A 26 3.00 -2.78 8.86
C LEU A 26 1.47 -2.94 8.97
N ASP A 27 0.97 -3.54 10.06
CA ASP A 27 -0.46 -3.70 10.29
C ASP A 27 -1.20 -2.36 10.28
N VAL A 28 -0.68 -1.35 10.97
CA VAL A 28 -1.31 -0.01 11.04
C VAL A 28 -1.33 0.66 9.67
N ILE A 29 -0.22 0.62 8.93
CA ILE A 29 -0.13 1.24 7.60
C ILE A 29 -1.11 0.56 6.65
N LEU A 30 -1.13 -0.77 6.60
CA LEU A 30 -2.02 -1.51 5.71
C LEU A 30 -3.49 -1.33 6.06
N ALA A 31 -3.83 -1.34 7.36
CA ALA A 31 -5.21 -1.08 7.81
C ALA A 31 -5.70 0.30 7.40
N ASN A 32 -4.85 1.33 7.51
CA ASN A 32 -5.20 2.69 7.11
C ASN A 32 -5.38 2.81 5.59
N LEU A 33 -4.44 2.28 4.80
CA LEU A 33 -4.50 2.38 3.34
C LEU A 33 -5.67 1.58 2.76
N ILE A 34 -5.81 0.31 3.15
CA ILE A 34 -6.89 -0.57 2.66
C ILE A 34 -8.25 -0.07 3.18
N GLY A 35 -8.33 0.36 4.44
CA GLY A 35 -9.55 0.92 5.01
C GLY A 35 -10.02 2.18 4.27
N ASN A 36 -9.10 3.09 3.95
CA ASN A 36 -9.41 4.27 3.14
C ASN A 36 -9.85 3.89 1.72
N ALA A 37 -9.11 2.99 1.07
CA ALA A 37 -9.42 2.50 -0.26
C ALA A 37 -10.82 1.87 -0.32
N LEU A 38 -11.19 1.03 0.64
CA LEU A 38 -12.53 0.43 0.69
C LEU A 38 -13.63 1.47 0.99
N LYS A 39 -13.36 2.43 1.87
CA LYS A 39 -14.34 3.43 2.30
C LYS A 39 -14.59 4.51 1.25
N HIS A 40 -13.55 4.93 0.55
CA HIS A 40 -13.56 6.11 -0.33
C HIS A 40 -13.23 5.78 -1.79
N GLY A 41 -12.47 4.71 -2.02
CA GLY A 41 -11.94 4.31 -3.32
C GLY A 41 -12.79 3.30 -4.11
N GLY A 42 -13.81 2.73 -3.48
CA GLY A 42 -14.62 1.67 -4.08
C GLY A 42 -13.88 0.33 -4.20
N SER A 43 -14.60 -0.67 -4.71
CA SER A 43 -14.13 -2.05 -4.84
C SER A 43 -13.99 -2.43 -6.32
N PRO A 44 -13.01 -3.29 -6.69
CA PRO A 44 -12.03 -3.93 -5.83
C PRO A 44 -10.82 -3.04 -5.51
N VAL A 45 -10.24 -3.24 -4.33
CA VAL A 45 -8.94 -2.67 -3.95
C VAL A 45 -7.86 -3.67 -4.33
N ARG A 46 -6.89 -3.24 -5.14
CA ARG A 46 -5.76 -4.07 -5.55
C ARG A 46 -4.55 -3.80 -4.66
N VAL A 47 -4.03 -4.86 -4.06
CA VAL A 47 -2.78 -4.83 -3.28
C VAL A 47 -1.73 -5.61 -4.04
N SER A 48 -0.61 -4.98 -4.39
CA SER A 48 0.53 -5.66 -5.02
C SER A 48 1.78 -5.60 -4.15
N VAL A 49 2.51 -6.70 -4.05
CA VAL A 49 3.77 -6.77 -3.29
C VAL A 49 4.89 -7.21 -4.24
N ARG A 50 5.94 -6.39 -4.34
CA ARG A 50 7.11 -6.62 -5.20
C ARG A 50 8.40 -6.26 -4.49
N VAL A 51 9.50 -6.89 -4.89
CA VAL A 51 10.85 -6.44 -4.57
C VAL A 51 11.33 -5.64 -5.79
N GLU A 52 11.63 -4.37 -5.57
CA GLU A 52 12.06 -3.44 -6.62
C GLU A 52 13.50 -2.96 -6.32
N PRO A 53 14.30 -2.60 -7.34
CA PRO A 53 15.59 -1.97 -7.12
C PRO A 53 15.47 -0.71 -6.22
N PRO A 54 16.55 -0.29 -5.56
CA PRO A 54 16.50 0.90 -4.72
C PRO A 54 16.02 2.12 -5.52
N ALA A 55 15.02 2.82 -4.98
CA ALA A 55 14.60 4.10 -5.51
C ALA A 55 15.73 5.12 -5.42
N GLU A 56 15.87 5.94 -6.45
CA GLU A 56 16.70 7.14 -6.40
C GLU A 56 16.14 8.08 -5.34
N ARG A 57 16.99 8.51 -4.40
CA ARG A 57 16.61 9.51 -3.43
C ARG A 57 16.64 10.90 -4.06
N PRO A 58 15.88 11.88 -3.52
CA PRO A 58 15.88 13.26 -4.03
C PRO A 58 17.26 13.94 -4.03
N ASP A 59 18.19 13.43 -3.21
CA ASP A 59 19.58 13.89 -3.13
C ASP A 59 20.50 13.27 -4.21
N GLY A 60 19.94 12.49 -5.15
CA GLY A 60 20.66 11.81 -6.23
C GLY A 60 21.39 10.54 -5.79
N THR A 61 21.21 10.08 -4.55
CA THR A 61 21.83 8.84 -4.07
C THR A 61 20.86 7.66 -4.21
N ALA A 62 21.34 6.52 -4.71
CA ALA A 62 20.56 5.29 -4.62
C ALA A 62 20.51 4.82 -3.16
N GLY A 63 19.36 4.31 -2.71
CA GLY A 63 19.32 3.46 -1.51
C GLY A 63 20.26 2.26 -1.65
N SER A 64 20.73 1.70 -0.55
CA SER A 64 21.47 0.43 -0.58
C SER A 64 20.51 -0.75 -0.46
N GLY A 65 20.54 -1.65 -1.45
CA GLY A 65 19.74 -2.88 -1.47
C GLY A 65 18.35 -2.72 -2.08
N ASP A 66 17.73 -3.85 -2.43
CA ASP A 66 16.38 -3.88 -2.98
C ASP A 66 15.34 -3.44 -1.94
N GLN A 67 14.23 -2.87 -2.41
CA GLN A 67 13.13 -2.37 -1.60
C GLN A 67 11.90 -3.27 -1.72
N LEU A 68 11.30 -3.59 -0.58
CA LEU A 68 9.95 -4.17 -0.56
C LEU A 68 8.94 -3.05 -0.83
N VAL A 69 8.24 -3.13 -1.94
CA VAL A 69 7.20 -2.19 -2.34
C VAL A 69 5.83 -2.86 -2.23
N ILE A 70 4.99 -2.30 -1.36
CA ILE A 70 3.58 -2.67 -1.24
C ILE A 70 2.74 -1.52 -1.81
N ARG A 71 2.01 -1.77 -2.89
CA ARG A 71 1.14 -0.78 -3.52
C ARG A 71 -0.31 -1.13 -3.22
N VAL A 72 -1.07 -0.17 -2.72
CA VAL A 72 -2.53 -0.27 -2.54
C VAL A 72 -3.17 0.67 -3.55
N ARG A 73 -4.01 0.13 -4.43
CA ARG A 73 -4.68 0.87 -5.49
C ARG A 73 -6.18 0.65 -5.42
N ASP A 74 -6.92 1.74 -5.38
CA ASP A 74 -8.37 1.76 -5.59
C ASP A 74 -8.73 2.42 -6.93
N HIS A 75 -10.02 2.54 -7.19
CA HIS A 75 -10.59 3.09 -8.42
C HIS A 75 -11.53 4.28 -8.13
N GLY A 76 -11.33 4.95 -7.00
CA GLY A 76 -12.17 6.03 -6.56
C GLY A 76 -11.91 7.33 -7.32
N PRO A 77 -12.67 8.38 -6.99
CA PRO A 77 -12.52 9.70 -7.60
C PRO A 77 -11.19 10.41 -7.25
N GLY A 78 -10.37 9.81 -6.37
CA GLY A 78 -9.17 10.43 -5.81
C GLY A 78 -9.45 11.25 -4.56
N VAL A 79 -8.39 11.87 -4.03
CA VAL A 79 -8.47 12.73 -2.84
C VAL A 79 -8.69 14.18 -3.29
N PRO A 80 -9.76 14.86 -2.82
CA PRO A 80 -9.98 16.27 -3.12
C PRO A 80 -8.77 17.14 -2.70
N GLU A 81 -8.42 18.15 -3.49
CA GLU A 81 -7.24 18.98 -3.23
C GLU A 81 -7.28 19.68 -1.86
N GLU A 82 -8.48 20.09 -1.44
CA GLU A 82 -8.70 20.79 -0.17
C GLU A 82 -8.44 19.91 1.07
N VAL A 83 -8.45 18.58 0.93
CA VAL A 83 -8.18 17.66 2.04
C VAL A 83 -6.77 17.07 1.98
N LEU A 84 -5.99 17.31 0.92
CA LEU A 84 -4.60 16.84 0.80
C LEU A 84 -3.70 17.24 2.00
N PRO A 85 -3.83 18.43 2.62
CA PRO A 85 -3.05 18.78 3.81
C PRO A 85 -3.46 18.03 5.09
N HIS A 86 -4.58 17.29 5.06
CA HIS A 86 -5.20 16.64 6.21
C HIS A 86 -5.25 15.11 6.09
N VAL A 87 -4.80 14.56 4.96
CA VAL A 87 -4.61 13.12 4.81
C VAL A 87 -3.26 12.72 5.39
N PHE A 88 -3.31 11.88 6.43
CA PHE A 88 -2.22 11.26 7.18
C PHE A 88 -0.98 12.10 7.48
#